data_AF-A0A959NIR2-F1
#
_entry.id   AF-A0A959NIR2-F1
#
_cell.length_a   1.000
_cell.length_b   1.000
_cell.length_c   1.000
_cell.angle_alpha   90.00
_cell.angle_beta   90.00
_cell.angle_gamma   90.00
#
_symmetry.space_group_name_H-M   'P 1'
#
loop_
_entity.id
_entity.type
_entity.pdbx_description
1 polymer ?
#
loop_
_entity_poly.entity_id
_entity_poly.type
_entity_poly.pdbx_seq_one_letter_code
_entity_poly.pdbx_strand_id
1 'polypeptide(L)'
;KNNDKINSYAILDNVIGKVQPITFLVIYDSNFAISDFQIIKYREEHGGEVQNESWRNQFIGKRANSEFTINENIDGITGATISVKSLIKGINKTSLLIRSIVGNE
;
A
#
# COMPACT_ATOMS: atom_id res chain seq x y z
N LYS A 1 32.62 -7.30 -11.91
CA LYS A 1 31.28 -7.53 -12.52
C LYS A 1 30.26 -7.15 -11.46
N ASN A 2 29.60 -6.01 -11.59
CA ASN A 2 28.51 -5.64 -10.69
C ASN A 2 27.36 -6.63 -10.94
N ASN A 3 27.01 -7.39 -9.91
CA ASN A 3 25.73 -8.08 -9.88
C ASN A 3 24.67 -7.00 -9.64
N ASP A 4 24.14 -6.42 -10.70
CA ASP A 4 22.94 -5.57 -10.63
C ASP A 4 21.74 -6.46 -10.28
N LYS A 5 21.68 -6.88 -9.02
CA LYS A 5 20.57 -7.67 -8.47
C LYS A 5 19.45 -6.71 -8.13
N ILE A 6 18.28 -6.90 -8.73
CA ILE A 6 17.08 -6.17 -8.34
C ILE A 6 16.72 -6.59 -6.91
N ASN A 7 16.78 -5.64 -5.98
CA ASN A 7 16.55 -5.89 -4.57
C ASN A 7 15.12 -5.59 -4.13
N SER A 8 14.40 -4.76 -4.89
CA SER A 8 13.04 -4.33 -4.58
C SER A 8 12.29 -3.84 -5.81
N TYR A 9 10.96 -3.81 -5.68
CA TYR A 9 10.05 -3.27 -6.67
C TYR A 9 9.15 -2.23 -6.01
N ALA A 10 8.76 -1.20 -6.75
CA ALA A 10 7.87 -0.17 -6.22
C ALA A 10 6.70 0.09 -7.17
N ILE A 11 5.49 0.21 -6.61
CA ILE A 11 4.28 0.56 -7.37
C ILE A 11 3.75 1.88 -6.84
N LEU A 12 3.76 2.89 -7.69
CA LEU A 12 3.11 4.18 -7.48
C LEU A 12 1.72 4.13 -8.11
N ASP A 13 0.68 4.39 -7.33
CA ASP A 13 -0.70 4.28 -7.79
C ASP A 13 -1.61 5.32 -7.12
N ASN A 14 -2.84 5.45 -7.64
CA ASN A 14 -3.87 6.31 -7.09
C ASN A 14 -5.13 5.52 -6.74
N VAL A 15 -5.76 5.93 -5.64
CA VAL A 15 -7.14 5.56 -5.29
C VAL A 15 -7.96 6.82 -5.10
N ILE A 16 -9.26 6.74 -5.30
CA ILE A 16 -10.17 7.85 -4.98
C ILE A 16 -10.49 7.81 -3.49
N GLY A 17 -10.28 8.93 -2.79
CA GLY A 17 -10.76 9.15 -1.42
C GLY A 17 -12.28 9.34 -1.41
N LYS A 18 -12.76 10.38 -0.71
CA LYS A 18 -14.16 10.82 -0.83
C LYS A 18 -14.48 11.37 -2.23
N VAL A 19 -13.61 12.24 -2.75
CA VAL A 19 -13.75 12.93 -4.04
C VAL A 19 -12.41 13.21 -4.74
N GLN A 20 -11.30 13.31 -4.01
CA GLN A 20 -9.97 13.59 -4.58
C GLN A 20 -9.09 12.32 -4.61
N PRO A 21 -8.10 12.26 -5.52
CA PRO A 21 -7.17 11.15 -5.52
C PRO A 21 -6.21 11.19 -4.33
N ILE A 22 -5.91 10.02 -3.79
CA ILE A 22 -4.82 9.76 -2.85
C ILE A 22 -3.73 9.02 -3.63
N THR A 23 -2.55 9.63 -3.72
CA THR A 23 -1.38 9.04 -4.39
C THR A 23 -0.53 8.32 -3.35
N PHE A 24 -0.23 7.05 -3.58
CA PHE A 24 0.53 6.22 -2.66
C PHE A 24 1.58 5.37 -3.38
N LEU A 25 2.60 4.94 -2.62
CA LEU A 25 3.69 4.10 -3.07
C LEU A 25 3.77 2.87 -2.16
N VAL A 26 3.83 1.68 -2.77
CA VAL A 26 4.12 0.43 -2.05
C VAL A 26 5.44 -0.11 -2.57
N ILE A 27 6.37 -0.40 -1.67
CA ILE A 27 7.65 -1.03 -1.98
C ILE A 27 7.58 -2.50 -1.53
N TYR A 28 7.98 -3.39 -2.43
CA TYR A 28 8.07 -4.82 -2.21
C TYR A 28 9.54 -5.26 -2.23
N ASP A 29 9.92 -6.15 -1.32
CA ASP A 29 11.21 -6.83 -1.38
C ASP A 29 11.26 -7.91 -2.49
N SER A 30 12.40 -8.56 -2.65
CA SER A 30 12.58 -9.66 -3.60
C SER A 30 11.67 -10.88 -3.35
N ASN A 31 11.02 -10.97 -2.19
CA ASN A 31 10.11 -12.05 -1.80
C ASN A 31 8.62 -11.65 -1.92
N PHE A 32 8.35 -10.49 -2.52
CA PHE A 32 7.03 -9.87 -2.62
C PHE A 32 6.35 -9.61 -1.27
N ALA A 33 7.13 -9.33 -0.24
CA ALA A 33 6.64 -8.77 1.02
C ALA A 33 6.72 -7.24 0.97
N ILE A 34 5.74 -6.56 1.57
CA ILE A 34 5.74 -5.10 1.66
C ILE A 34 6.89 -4.69 2.59
N SER A 35 7.86 -3.96 2.04
CA SER A 35 8.99 -3.40 2.80
C SER A 35 8.79 -1.94 3.19
N ASP A 36 7.93 -1.21 2.46
CA ASP A 36 7.53 0.14 2.81
C ASP A 36 6.17 0.49 2.17
N PHE A 37 5.43 1.40 2.81
CA PHE A 37 4.19 1.98 2.32
C PHE A 37 4.12 3.46 2.67
N GLN A 38 4.00 4.30 1.65
CA GLN A 38 4.01 5.76 1.81
C GLN A 38 2.83 6.42 1.10
N ILE A 39 2.26 7.44 1.75
CA ILE A 39 1.32 8.36 1.10
C ILE A 39 2.13 9.50 0.50
N ILE A 40 2.15 9.58 -0.82
CA ILE A 40 2.93 10.56 -1.57
C ILE A 40 2.17 11.89 -1.67
N LYS A 41 0.84 11.83 -1.85
CA LYS A 41 0.01 13.03 -1.90
C LYS A 41 -1.41 12.76 -1.44
N TYR A 42 -1.81 13.46 -0.38
CA TYR A 42 -3.18 13.53 0.11
C TYR A 42 -3.80 14.88 -0.25
N ARG A 43 -5.07 14.92 -0.63
CA ARG A 43 -5.72 16.10 -1.22
C ARG A 43 -7.08 16.45 -0.61
N GLU A 44 -7.53 15.71 0.39
CA GLU A 44 -8.80 15.99 1.07
C GLU A 44 -8.57 16.73 2.38
N GLU A 45 -9.58 17.43 2.86
CA GLU A 45 -9.53 18.12 4.14
C GLU A 45 -9.61 17.15 5.33
N HIS A 46 -10.27 16.01 5.16
CA HIS A 46 -10.59 15.07 6.22
C HIS A 46 -10.16 13.66 5.83
N GLY A 47 -9.56 12.94 6.78
CA GLY A 47 -9.11 11.56 6.58
C GLY A 47 -7.62 11.40 6.30
N GLY A 48 -6.83 12.48 6.41
CA GLY A 48 -5.38 12.48 6.25
C GLY A 48 -4.62 11.66 7.29
N GLU A 49 -5.30 11.18 8.35
CA GLU A 49 -4.71 10.33 9.39
C GLU A 49 -4.10 9.02 8.86
N VAL A 50 -4.46 8.59 7.64
CA VAL A 50 -3.78 7.50 6.92
C VAL A 50 -2.28 7.78 6.63
N GLN A 51 -1.85 9.03 6.79
CA GLN A 51 -0.44 9.44 6.76
C GLN A 51 0.27 9.22 8.11
N ASN A 52 -0.41 8.67 9.12
CA ASN A 52 0.23 8.26 10.36
C ASN A 52 1.15 7.07 10.12
N GLU A 53 2.38 7.14 10.60
CA GLU A 53 3.39 6.08 10.44
C GLU A 53 2.98 4.78 11.12
N SER A 54 2.39 4.83 12.31
CA SER A 54 2.00 3.62 13.06
C SER A 54 0.93 2.82 12.31
N TRP A 55 -0.01 3.50 11.65
CA TRP A 55 -1.02 2.86 10.81
C TRP A 55 -0.40 2.24 9.55
N ARG A 56 0.52 2.96 8.87
CA ARG A 56 1.21 2.42 7.69
C ARG A 56 2.14 1.24 8.02
N ASN A 57 2.75 1.26 9.20
CA ASN A 57 3.64 0.19 9.62
C ASN A 57 2.92 -1.15 9.83
N GLN A 58 1.59 -1.15 9.92
CA GLN A 58 0.80 -2.39 9.97
C GLN A 58 0.98 -3.24 8.71
N PHE A 59 1.29 -2.65 7.54
CA PHE A 59 1.44 -3.40 6.28
C PHE A 59 2.81 -4.07 6.12
N ILE A 60 3.83 -3.63 6.88
CA ILE A 60 5.22 -4.06 6.70
C ILE A 60 5.37 -5.55 7.02
N GLY A 61 6.10 -6.27 6.16
CA GLY A 61 6.32 -7.71 6.25
C GLY A 61 5.13 -8.55 5.78
N LYS A 62 3.95 -7.96 5.56
CA LYS A 62 2.81 -8.70 5.00
C LYS A 62 3.07 -9.00 3.52
N ARG A 63 2.67 -10.20 3.09
CA ARG A 63 3.01 -10.72 1.76
C ARG A 63 1.89 -10.44 0.78
N ALA A 64 2.24 -10.39 -0.50
CA ALA A 64 1.32 -10.11 -1.60
C ALA A 64 0.11 -11.08 -1.74
N ASN A 65 0.04 -12.18 -0.98
CA ASN A 65 -1.11 -13.09 -0.92
C ASN A 65 -2.02 -12.85 0.31
N SER A 66 -1.68 -11.88 1.16
CA SER A 66 -2.51 -11.49 2.28
C SER A 66 -3.63 -10.59 1.78
N GLU A 67 -4.87 -10.99 2.03
CA GLU A 67 -6.01 -10.09 1.88
C GLU A 67 -6.00 -9.13 3.08
N PHE A 68 -5.84 -7.84 2.83
CA PHE A 68 -5.93 -6.82 3.87
C PHE A 68 -7.39 -6.44 4.07
N THR A 69 -7.87 -6.59 5.30
CA THR A 69 -9.26 -6.35 5.69
C THR A 69 -9.30 -5.52 6.97
N ILE A 70 -10.13 -4.47 6.94
CA ILE A 70 -10.33 -3.56 8.07
C ILE A 70 -10.91 -4.33 9.25
N ASN A 71 -10.36 -4.09 10.45
CA ASN A 71 -10.75 -4.69 11.73
C ASN A 71 -10.50 -6.22 11.83
N GLU A 72 -9.90 -6.83 10.83
CA GLU A 72 -9.40 -8.21 10.91
C GLU A 72 -7.89 -8.22 11.07
N ASN A 73 -7.19 -7.52 10.18
CA ASN A 73 -5.73 -7.53 10.16
C ASN A 73 -5.08 -6.18 9.89
N ILE A 74 -5.88 -5.13 9.68
CA ILE A 74 -5.49 -3.72 9.61
C ILE A 74 -6.51 -2.90 10.38
N ASP A 75 -6.05 -1.99 11.23
CA ASP A 75 -6.94 -1.13 12.01
C ASP A 75 -7.65 -0.09 11.14
N GLY A 76 -8.88 0.22 11.52
CA GLY A 76 -9.55 1.42 11.05
C GLY A 76 -8.95 2.69 11.66
N ILE A 77 -9.28 3.84 11.08
CA ILE A 77 -9.00 5.14 11.69
C ILE A 77 -10.31 5.94 11.77
N THR A 78 -10.65 6.37 12.98
CA THR A 78 -11.81 7.22 13.24
C THR A 78 -11.74 8.49 12.39
N GLY A 79 -12.84 8.83 11.71
CA GLY A 79 -12.90 10.01 10.83
C GLY A 79 -12.21 9.84 9.47
N ALA A 80 -11.54 8.71 9.21
CA ALA A 80 -10.85 8.44 7.94
C ALA A 80 -11.32 7.16 7.23
N THR A 81 -12.49 6.63 7.58
CA THR A 81 -13.00 5.34 7.08
C THR A 81 -12.95 5.19 5.56
N ILE A 82 -13.30 6.24 4.81
CA ILE A 82 -13.27 6.21 3.34
C ILE A 82 -11.82 6.09 2.83
N SER A 83 -10.91 6.90 3.37
CA SER A 83 -9.50 6.87 2.99
C SER A 83 -8.85 5.52 3.31
N VAL A 84 -9.13 4.97 4.50
CA VAL A 84 -8.67 3.63 4.92
C VAL A 84 -9.15 2.56 3.94
N LYS A 85 -10.46 2.51 3.64
CA LYS A 85 -11.03 1.54 2.68
C LYS A 85 -10.38 1.66 1.30
N SER A 86 -10.24 2.88 0.79
CA SER A 86 -9.66 3.12 -0.53
C SER A 86 -8.21 2.68 -0.60
N LEU A 87 -7.39 3.00 0.41
CA LEU A 87 -5.99 2.60 0.44
C LEU A 87 -5.80 1.09 0.60
N ILE A 88 -6.58 0.44 1.47
CA ILE A 88 -6.54 -1.03 1.61
C ILE A 88 -6.88 -1.71 0.28
N LYS A 89 -7.91 -1.23 -0.43
CA LYS A 89 -8.22 -1.71 -1.78
C LYS A 89 -7.05 -1.49 -2.75
N GLY A 90 -6.39 -0.32 -2.68
CA GLY A 90 -5.19 -0.01 -3.46
C GLY A 90 -4.06 -1.00 -3.20
N ILE A 91 -3.72 -1.25 -1.93
CA ILE A 91 -2.63 -2.15 -1.52
C ILE A 91 -2.94 -3.61 -1.89
N ASN A 92 -4.20 -4.05 -1.76
CA ASN A 92 -4.62 -5.37 -2.24
C ASN A 92 -4.43 -5.48 -3.75
N LYS A 93 -4.81 -4.45 -4.51
CA LYS A 93 -4.61 -4.39 -5.97
C LYS A 93 -3.12 -4.46 -6.33
N THR A 94 -2.27 -3.65 -5.70
CA THR A 94 -0.82 -3.65 -6.00
C THR A 94 -0.17 -4.99 -5.65
N SER A 95 -0.64 -5.64 -4.59
CA SER A 95 -0.16 -6.96 -4.15
C SER A 95 -0.47 -8.06 -5.18
N LEU A 96 -1.63 -8.01 -5.82
CA LEU A 96 -1.95 -8.91 -6.94
C LEU A 96 -1.13 -8.56 -8.18
N LEU A 97 -1.02 -7.27 -8.51
CA LEU A 97 -0.32 -6.79 -9.71
C LEU A 97 1.17 -7.11 -9.68
N ILE A 98 1.86 -6.94 -8.55
CA ILE A 98 3.31 -7.15 -8.50
C ILE A 98 3.69 -8.59 -8.86
N ARG A 99 2.87 -9.57 -8.45
CA ARG A 99 3.05 -10.97 -8.85
C ARG A 99 2.84 -11.19 -10.34
N SER A 100 1.84 -10.53 -10.94
CA SER A 100 1.58 -10.65 -12.38
C SER A 100 2.63 -9.92 -13.23
N ILE A 101 3.23 -8.85 -12.72
CA ILE A 101 4.21 -8.03 -13.44
C ILE A 101 5.59 -8.68 -13.37
N VAL A 102 5.98 -9.18 -12.18
CA VAL A 102 7.34 -9.69 -11.93
C VAL A 102 7.40 -11.22 -11.85
N GLY A 103 6.36 -11.86 -11.32
CA GLY A 103 6.34 -13.31 -11.06
C GLY A 103 5.98 -14.20 -12.26
N ASN A 104 6.01 -13.67 -13.50
CA ASN A 104 5.90 -14.45 -14.74
C ASN A 104 7.28 -14.75 -15.34
N GLU A 105 8.21 -15.23 -14.52
CA GLU A 105 9.39 -15.99 -14.95
C GLU A 105 9.23 -17.46 -14.60
#